data_AF-A0A9D6F5Q1-F1
#
_entry.id   AF-A0A9D6F5Q1-F1
#
_cell.length_a   1.000
_cell.length_b   1.000
_cell.length_c   1.000
_cell.angle_alpha   90.00
_cell.angle_beta   90.00
_cell.angle_gamma   90.00
#
_symmetry.space_group_name_H-M   'P 1'
#
loop_
_entity.id
_entity.type
_entity.pdbx_description
1 polymer ?
#
loop_
_entity_poly.entity_id
_entity_poly.type
_entity_poly.pdbx_seq_one_letter_code
_entity_poly.pdbx_strand_id
1 'polypeptide(L)'
;MKRWVFVPALLLVASFVQAQDARQAFIPKRKHVAVGAKVVGILLANGQPVLSTEGRSGPADQLVFSYGGNSYRWIYVPAVGNPQITNLQVPLAEKGKIKSYPALDLANPRAVLQFKVMQPYALVEVEVNDGLGSPAGDSFVASKIRVLDGSKEYPLKVMDVVTIVKTAYEEHLNSQKAAIEKALTQAAQKSLKGKKVTGPRERQDLMYLTWLPEAKTMRVHFRTTISDGAYALVGGGNPLRDPPPLPLPPKRKIAPPKGAVSFMAPEEFVRRAPPKGFAIKTGTTFGVEFGKAYVINVKGEVIGTEVLPIETFTRQLNARPGFGGPRPFPLPVPPVKK
;
A
#
# COMPACT_ATOMS: atom_id res chain seq x y z
N MET A 1 18.88 59.68 -13.93
CA MET A 1 19.23 58.82 -12.77
C MET A 1 18.37 57.56 -12.81
N LYS A 2 18.94 56.38 -13.13
CA LYS A 2 18.21 55.09 -13.16
C LYS A 2 18.26 54.46 -11.78
N ARG A 3 17.12 54.40 -11.08
CA ARG A 3 16.98 53.67 -9.81
C ARG A 3 16.90 52.18 -10.11
N TRP A 4 17.90 51.43 -9.67
CA TRP A 4 17.86 49.96 -9.62
C TRP A 4 16.97 49.55 -8.45
N VAL A 5 15.86 48.87 -8.74
CA VAL A 5 15.01 48.24 -7.73
C VAL A 5 15.62 46.87 -7.41
N PHE A 6 16.31 46.77 -6.29
CA PHE A 6 16.72 45.50 -5.71
C PHE A 6 15.47 44.77 -5.22
N VAL A 7 15.06 43.71 -5.91
CA VAL A 7 14.07 42.75 -5.38
C VAL A 7 14.83 41.80 -4.45
N PRO A 8 14.50 41.72 -3.15
CA PRO A 8 15.23 40.88 -2.22
C PRO A 8 14.97 39.39 -2.52
N ALA A 9 16.04 38.62 -2.62
CA ALA A 9 16.07 37.18 -2.90
C ALA A 9 15.50 36.28 -1.76
N LEU A 10 14.56 36.80 -0.96
CA LEU A 10 14.06 36.14 0.26
C LEU A 10 12.80 35.27 0.05
N LEU A 11 12.31 35.12 -1.19
CA LEU A 11 11.04 34.44 -1.49
C LEU A 11 11.17 33.00 -1.99
N LEU A 12 12.37 32.41 -1.99
CA LEU A 12 12.65 31.09 -2.57
C LEU A 12 12.76 29.93 -1.56
N VAL A 13 12.78 30.21 -0.26
CA VAL A 13 12.91 29.16 0.78
C VAL A 13 11.54 28.63 1.24
N ALA A 14 10.47 29.44 1.15
CA ALA A 14 9.13 29.02 1.58
C ALA A 14 8.49 27.93 0.69
N SER A 15 8.89 27.82 -0.58
CA SER A 15 8.31 26.86 -1.52
C SER A 15 8.83 25.43 -1.37
N PHE A 16 10.03 25.23 -0.82
CA PHE A 16 10.64 23.89 -0.72
C PHE A 16 10.07 23.06 0.44
N VAL A 17 9.79 23.70 1.58
CA VAL A 17 9.17 23.02 2.75
C VAL A 17 7.73 22.60 2.43
N GLN A 18 6.96 23.45 1.76
CA GLN A 18 5.59 23.12 1.33
C GLN A 18 5.53 21.91 0.38
N ALA A 19 6.54 21.71 -0.48
CA ALA A 19 6.56 20.61 -1.44
C ALA A 19 6.80 19.23 -0.79
N GLN A 20 7.71 19.16 0.20
CA GLN A 20 8.00 17.89 0.88
C GLN A 20 6.81 17.41 1.73
N ASP A 21 6.14 18.33 2.42
CA ASP A 21 4.94 18.03 3.21
C ASP A 21 3.78 17.58 2.32
N ALA A 22 3.60 18.21 1.15
CA ALA A 22 2.58 17.81 0.19
C ALA A 22 2.78 16.38 -0.32
N ARG A 23 4.01 15.94 -0.59
CA ARG A 23 4.29 14.55 -1.03
C ARG A 23 3.98 13.52 0.06
N GLN A 24 4.32 13.82 1.31
CA GLN A 24 4.01 12.91 2.43
C GLN A 24 2.50 12.88 2.72
N ALA A 25 1.80 13.99 2.53
CA ALA A 25 0.36 14.10 2.69
C ALA A 25 -0.45 13.53 1.50
N PHE A 26 0.18 13.34 0.33
CA PHE A 26 -0.51 12.91 -0.89
C PHE A 26 -1.21 11.56 -0.75
N ILE A 27 -0.63 10.63 0.03
CA ILE A 27 -1.30 9.38 0.45
C ILE A 27 -1.11 9.28 1.97
N PRO A 28 -2.20 9.17 2.75
CA PRO A 28 -2.10 9.14 4.21
C PRO A 28 -1.29 7.93 4.68
N LYS A 29 -0.53 8.13 5.76
CA LYS A 29 0.27 7.08 6.41
C LYS A 29 -0.14 6.93 7.87
N ARG A 30 -0.68 5.76 8.24
CA ARG A 30 -1.13 5.43 9.60
C ARG A 30 -1.97 6.51 10.27
N LYS A 31 -2.78 7.23 9.49
CA LYS A 31 -3.71 8.22 10.00
C LYS A 31 -5.05 7.55 10.15
N HIS A 32 -5.41 7.13 11.36
CA HIS A 32 -6.73 6.60 11.68
C HIS A 32 -7.51 7.63 12.48
N VAL A 33 -8.81 7.70 12.27
CA VAL A 33 -9.73 8.56 13.02
C VAL A 33 -10.81 7.70 13.67
N ALA A 34 -11.40 8.24 14.74
CA ALA A 34 -12.60 7.65 15.29
C ALA A 34 -13.70 7.66 14.23
N VAL A 35 -14.50 6.59 14.20
CA VAL A 35 -15.65 6.44 13.31
C VAL A 35 -16.89 6.28 14.17
N GLY A 36 -17.97 6.94 13.76
CA GLY A 36 -19.25 6.89 14.46
C GLY A 36 -19.96 5.55 14.30
N ALA A 37 -21.16 5.47 14.86
CA ALA A 37 -22.05 4.30 14.79
C ALA A 37 -22.36 3.85 13.35
N LYS A 38 -22.50 4.82 12.44
CA LYS A 38 -22.73 4.61 11.01
C LYS A 38 -21.78 5.48 10.22
N VAL A 39 -21.24 4.94 9.13
CA VAL A 39 -20.27 5.63 8.31
C VAL A 39 -20.43 5.25 6.84
N VAL A 40 -20.40 6.23 5.95
CA VAL A 40 -20.35 6.01 4.50
C VAL A 40 -18.89 6.04 4.06
N GLY A 41 -18.43 4.99 3.38
CA GLY A 41 -17.07 4.92 2.88
C GLY A 41 -16.91 3.92 1.74
N ILE A 42 -15.67 3.70 1.32
CA ILE A 42 -15.38 2.77 0.22
C ILE A 42 -14.84 1.48 0.81
N LEU A 43 -15.49 0.38 0.46
CA LEU A 43 -14.98 -0.96 0.64
C LEU A 43 -14.22 -1.35 -0.63
N LEU A 44 -12.95 -1.72 -0.50
CA LEU A 44 -12.09 -1.99 -1.66
C LEU A 44 -11.18 -3.19 -1.50
N ALA A 45 -10.98 -3.91 -2.60
CA ALA A 45 -9.99 -4.95 -2.78
C ALA A 45 -8.62 -4.35 -3.13
N ASN A 46 -7.57 -5.17 -3.03
CA ASN A 46 -6.20 -4.78 -3.35
C ASN A 46 -5.71 -3.55 -2.55
N GLY A 47 -6.07 -3.47 -1.27
CA GLY A 47 -5.56 -2.44 -0.37
C GLY A 47 -4.12 -2.65 0.08
N GLN A 48 -3.57 -3.86 -0.13
CA GLN A 48 -2.26 -4.28 0.37
C GLN A 48 -1.09 -3.40 -0.11
N PRO A 49 -1.01 -2.93 -1.38
CA PRO A 49 0.06 -2.03 -1.80
C PRO A 49 0.13 -0.73 -0.96
N VAL A 50 -1.02 -0.15 -0.60
CA VAL A 50 -1.06 1.05 0.27
C VAL A 50 -0.62 0.68 1.69
N LEU A 51 -1.19 -0.39 2.26
CA LEU A 51 -0.88 -0.86 3.60
C LEU A 51 0.59 -1.23 3.79
N SER A 52 1.24 -1.80 2.77
CA SER A 52 2.68 -2.11 2.80
C SER A 52 3.53 -0.86 2.98
N THR A 53 3.10 0.29 2.45
CA THR A 53 3.81 1.57 2.69
C THR A 53 3.68 2.06 4.13
N GLU A 54 2.71 1.53 4.87
CA GLU A 54 2.49 1.75 6.30
C GLU A 54 3.16 0.66 7.17
N GLY A 55 3.87 -0.30 6.56
CA GLY A 55 4.41 -1.47 7.27
C GLY A 55 3.34 -2.40 7.80
N ARG A 56 2.19 -2.49 7.14
CA ARG A 56 1.07 -3.38 7.47
C ARG A 56 0.91 -4.46 6.40
N SER A 57 0.56 -5.66 6.82
CA SER A 57 0.37 -6.82 5.95
C SER A 57 -0.83 -7.63 6.39
N GLY A 58 -1.55 -8.22 5.43
CA GLY A 58 -2.58 -9.22 5.69
C GLY A 58 -2.83 -10.09 4.45
N PRO A 59 -3.86 -10.95 4.47
CA PRO A 59 -4.20 -11.85 3.36
C PRO A 59 -4.33 -11.16 1.99
N ALA A 60 -3.93 -11.82 0.90
CA ALA A 60 -3.94 -11.19 -0.42
C ALA A 60 -5.35 -10.78 -0.91
N ASP A 61 -6.38 -11.50 -0.48
CA ASP A 61 -7.78 -11.35 -0.88
C ASP A 61 -8.61 -10.49 0.09
N GLN A 62 -7.98 -9.90 1.11
CA GLN A 62 -8.66 -9.04 2.06
C GLN A 62 -9.24 -7.77 1.41
N LEU A 63 -10.38 -7.35 1.94
CA LEU A 63 -10.96 -6.04 1.68
C LEU A 63 -10.60 -5.08 2.81
N VAL A 64 -10.48 -3.80 2.45
CA VAL A 64 -10.22 -2.73 3.41
C VAL A 64 -11.25 -1.63 3.26
N PHE A 65 -11.44 -0.89 4.34
CA PHE A 65 -12.36 0.25 4.37
C PHE A 65 -11.61 1.58 4.36
N SER A 66 -12.09 2.51 3.55
CA SER A 66 -11.52 3.85 3.39
C SER A 66 -12.56 4.93 3.64
N TYR A 67 -12.20 5.91 4.47
CA TYR A 67 -13.10 6.98 4.92
C TYR A 67 -12.32 8.26 5.27
N GLY A 68 -12.83 9.42 4.83
CA GLY A 68 -12.38 10.74 5.25
C GLY A 68 -10.93 11.07 4.91
N GLY A 69 -10.34 10.49 3.85
CA GLY A 69 -8.94 10.72 3.52
C GLY A 69 -7.94 10.10 4.50
N ASN A 70 -8.37 9.10 5.25
CA ASN A 70 -7.55 8.40 6.23
C ASN A 70 -6.95 7.10 5.68
N SER A 71 -6.03 6.53 6.44
CA SER A 71 -5.44 5.22 6.15
C SER A 71 -6.51 4.12 6.14
N TYR A 72 -6.31 3.13 5.28
CA TYR A 72 -7.19 1.98 5.19
C TYR A 72 -7.31 1.25 6.51
N ARG A 73 -8.54 0.86 6.87
CA ARG A 73 -8.81 0.05 8.06
C ARG A 73 -9.17 -1.37 7.67
N TRP A 74 -8.71 -2.33 8.47
CA TRP A 74 -9.23 -3.69 8.39
C TRP A 74 -10.68 -3.69 8.84
N ILE A 75 -11.50 -4.49 8.18
CA ILE A 75 -12.86 -4.70 8.62
C ILE A 75 -13.10 -6.18 8.86
N TYR A 76 -13.67 -6.48 10.02
CA TYR A 76 -14.16 -7.81 10.33
C TYR A 76 -15.67 -7.83 10.10
N VAL A 77 -16.20 -8.96 9.65
CA VAL A 77 -17.63 -9.15 9.41
C VAL A 77 -18.12 -10.40 10.15
N PRO A 78 -19.39 -10.43 10.58
CA PRO A 78 -19.99 -11.65 11.13
C PRO A 78 -19.89 -12.82 10.14
N ALA A 79 -19.45 -13.98 10.62
CA ALA A 79 -19.36 -15.18 9.79
C ALA A 79 -20.74 -15.85 9.63
N VAL A 80 -21.06 -16.34 8.43
CA VAL A 80 -22.29 -17.13 8.16
C VAL A 80 -22.05 -18.65 8.40
N GLY A 81 -20.83 -19.02 8.80
CA GLY A 81 -20.43 -20.38 9.16
C GLY A 81 -18.90 -20.54 9.11
N ASN A 82 -18.34 -21.46 9.91
CA ASN A 82 -16.90 -21.73 10.02
C ASN A 82 -16.04 -20.46 10.23
N PRO A 83 -16.27 -19.70 11.31
CA PRO A 83 -15.56 -18.44 11.52
C PRO A 83 -14.05 -18.65 11.60
N GLN A 84 -13.30 -17.76 10.95
CA GLN A 84 -11.84 -17.70 11.07
C GLN A 84 -11.40 -17.19 12.46
N ILE A 85 -12.22 -16.35 13.08
CA ILE A 85 -11.95 -15.71 14.37
C ILE A 85 -13.10 -16.04 15.31
N THR A 86 -12.86 -16.89 16.30
CA THR A 86 -13.91 -17.36 17.22
C THR A 86 -14.23 -16.37 18.33
N ASN A 87 -13.29 -15.50 18.68
CA ASN A 87 -13.47 -14.44 19.68
C ASN A 87 -12.52 -13.27 19.38
N LEU A 88 -13.08 -12.11 19.07
CA LEU A 88 -12.32 -10.86 18.94
C LEU A 88 -12.83 -9.83 19.93
N GLN A 89 -11.93 -9.28 20.73
CA GLN A 89 -12.21 -8.13 21.59
C GLN A 89 -11.85 -6.84 20.85
N VAL A 90 -12.84 -5.98 20.64
CA VAL A 90 -12.67 -4.74 19.88
C VAL A 90 -12.95 -3.54 20.79
N PRO A 91 -12.05 -2.54 20.84
CA PRO A 91 -12.30 -1.31 21.58
C PRO A 91 -13.42 -0.50 20.92
N LEU A 92 -14.28 0.09 21.75
CA LEU A 92 -15.39 0.93 21.32
C LEU A 92 -15.00 2.42 21.30
N ALA A 93 -15.84 3.27 20.68
CA ALA A 93 -15.59 4.71 20.63
C ALA A 93 -15.53 5.34 22.04
N GLU A 94 -16.31 4.82 22.99
CA GLU A 94 -16.25 5.24 24.39
C GLU A 94 -15.01 4.67 25.08
N LYS A 95 -14.19 5.56 25.65
CA LYS A 95 -12.88 5.22 26.22
C LYS A 95 -13.01 4.15 27.30
N GLY A 96 -12.21 3.09 27.17
CA GLY A 96 -12.14 1.99 28.14
C GLY A 96 -13.21 0.90 27.94
N LYS A 97 -14.18 1.08 27.04
CA LYS A 97 -15.15 0.03 26.72
C LYS A 97 -14.63 -0.89 25.62
N ILE A 98 -14.85 -2.19 25.82
CA ILE A 98 -14.48 -3.26 24.89
C ILE A 98 -15.74 -4.09 24.66
N LYS A 99 -15.93 -4.57 23.43
CA LYS A 99 -16.96 -5.55 23.09
C LYS A 99 -16.32 -6.80 22.49
N SER A 100 -16.77 -7.96 22.97
CA SER A 100 -16.40 -9.25 22.39
C SER A 100 -17.39 -9.62 21.29
N TYR A 101 -16.86 -10.01 20.14
CA TYR A 101 -17.62 -10.51 19.02
C TYR A 101 -17.27 -11.99 18.81
N PRO A 102 -18.25 -12.89 18.95
CA PRO A 102 -18.07 -14.26 18.56
C PRO A 102 -18.13 -14.37 17.03
N ALA A 103 -17.39 -15.32 16.47
CA ALA A 103 -17.54 -15.76 15.08
C ALA A 103 -17.44 -14.64 14.00
N LEU A 104 -16.22 -14.15 13.79
CA LEU A 104 -15.90 -13.18 12.74
C LEU A 104 -15.02 -13.79 11.64
N ASP A 105 -15.10 -13.18 10.46
CA ASP A 105 -14.12 -13.33 9.39
C ASP A 105 -13.46 -11.97 9.10
N LEU A 106 -12.20 -11.99 8.66
CA LEU A 106 -11.64 -10.81 8.00
C LEU A 106 -12.36 -10.63 6.66
N ALA A 107 -12.82 -9.41 6.37
CA ALA A 107 -13.54 -9.18 5.12
C ALA A 107 -12.68 -9.55 3.91
N ASN A 108 -13.26 -10.36 3.05
CA ASN A 108 -12.75 -10.79 1.76
C ASN A 108 -13.98 -10.90 0.82
N PRO A 109 -13.80 -11.02 -0.51
CA PRO A 109 -14.91 -11.10 -1.46
C PRO A 109 -15.99 -12.12 -1.06
N ARG A 110 -15.62 -13.29 -0.55
CA ARG A 110 -16.58 -14.33 -0.13
C ARG A 110 -17.36 -13.92 1.12
N ALA A 111 -16.67 -13.42 2.14
CA ALA A 111 -17.27 -13.07 3.43
C ALA A 111 -18.28 -11.91 3.33
N VAL A 112 -18.13 -11.02 2.34
CA VAL A 112 -19.04 -9.88 2.13
C VAL A 112 -20.19 -10.14 1.17
N LEU A 113 -20.28 -11.33 0.56
CA LEU A 113 -21.40 -11.70 -0.33
C LEU A 113 -22.75 -11.63 0.37
N GLN A 114 -22.80 -11.95 1.68
CA GLN A 114 -24.01 -11.84 2.49
C GLN A 114 -24.61 -10.42 2.51
N PHE A 115 -23.77 -9.40 2.25
CA PHE A 115 -24.18 -7.99 2.15
C PHE A 115 -24.38 -7.52 0.71
N LYS A 116 -24.36 -8.43 -0.27
CA LYS A 116 -24.50 -8.15 -1.71
C LYS A 116 -23.38 -7.25 -2.27
N VAL A 117 -22.20 -7.25 -1.64
CA VAL A 117 -21.01 -6.61 -2.20
C VAL A 117 -20.39 -7.55 -3.23
N MET A 118 -20.68 -7.28 -4.51
CA MET A 118 -20.27 -8.16 -5.63
C MET A 118 -19.06 -7.65 -6.40
N GLN A 119 -18.67 -6.39 -6.19
CA GLN A 119 -17.61 -5.70 -6.94
C GLN A 119 -16.37 -5.50 -6.07
N PRO A 120 -15.16 -5.40 -6.67
CA PRO A 120 -13.93 -5.17 -5.91
C PRO A 120 -13.86 -3.77 -5.30
N TYR A 121 -14.69 -2.82 -5.76
CA TYR A 121 -14.82 -1.48 -5.20
C TYR A 121 -16.31 -1.17 -5.06
N ALA A 122 -16.75 -0.73 -3.89
CA ALA A 122 -18.13 -0.33 -3.64
C ALA A 122 -18.21 0.81 -2.62
N LEU A 123 -19.07 1.79 -2.87
CA LEU A 123 -19.53 2.74 -1.86
C LEU A 123 -20.54 2.03 -0.97
N VAL A 124 -20.28 2.05 0.33
CA VAL A 124 -21.09 1.35 1.31
C VAL A 124 -21.36 2.24 2.52
N GLU A 125 -22.54 2.07 3.10
CA GLU A 125 -22.81 2.48 4.48
C GLU A 125 -22.53 1.28 5.40
N VAL A 126 -21.77 1.52 6.46
CA VAL A 126 -21.37 0.50 7.42
C VAL A 126 -21.90 0.87 8.80
N GLU A 127 -22.56 -0.08 9.46
CA GLU A 127 -22.86 -0.02 10.89
C GLU A 127 -21.64 -0.56 11.65
N VAL A 128 -20.98 0.31 12.41
CA VAL A 128 -19.71 0.01 13.08
C VAL A 128 -19.97 -0.48 14.50
N ASN A 129 -19.43 -1.66 14.81
CA ASN A 129 -19.47 -2.28 16.13
C ASN A 129 -20.89 -2.33 16.74
N ASP A 130 -21.87 -2.81 15.95
CA ASP A 130 -23.31 -2.82 16.30
C ASP A 130 -23.85 -1.42 16.68
N GLY A 131 -23.38 -0.39 15.99
CA GLY A 131 -23.79 1.00 16.22
C GLY A 131 -23.06 1.69 17.39
N LEU A 132 -22.01 1.08 17.95
CA LEU A 132 -21.24 1.67 19.05
C LEU A 132 -20.02 2.49 18.59
N GLY A 133 -19.75 2.50 17.28
CA GLY A 133 -18.60 3.20 16.70
C GLY A 133 -17.26 2.56 17.08
N SER A 134 -16.16 3.16 16.61
CA SER A 134 -14.81 2.66 16.86
C SER A 134 -13.84 3.82 17.08
N PRO A 135 -12.83 3.69 17.95
CA PRO A 135 -11.84 4.73 18.14
C PRO A 135 -10.92 4.84 16.92
N ALA A 136 -9.92 5.72 17.01
CA ALA A 136 -8.83 5.86 16.03
C ALA A 136 -7.90 4.63 16.06
N GLY A 137 -8.41 3.50 15.60
CA GLY A 137 -7.70 2.23 15.51
C GLY A 137 -7.52 1.77 14.07
N ASP A 138 -6.80 0.67 13.89
CA ASP A 138 -6.50 0.08 12.58
C ASP A 138 -7.64 -0.77 12.01
N SER A 139 -8.63 -1.12 12.85
CA SER A 139 -9.65 -2.10 12.54
C SER A 139 -10.95 -1.88 13.30
N PHE A 140 -12.06 -2.44 12.81
CA PHE A 140 -13.37 -2.47 13.50
C PHE A 140 -14.25 -3.60 12.94
N VAL A 141 -15.40 -3.86 13.58
CA VAL A 141 -16.41 -4.82 13.08
C VAL A 141 -17.48 -4.08 12.29
N ALA A 142 -17.64 -4.47 11.03
CA ALA A 142 -18.73 -4.03 10.16
C ALA A 142 -19.93 -4.97 10.37
N SER A 143 -20.75 -4.63 11.38
CA SER A 143 -21.91 -5.42 11.80
C SER A 143 -23.02 -5.49 10.73
N LYS A 144 -23.19 -4.41 9.96
CA LYS A 144 -24.04 -4.36 8.77
C LYS A 144 -23.35 -3.57 7.68
N ILE A 145 -23.56 -3.98 6.44
CA ILE A 145 -23.07 -3.28 5.25
C ILE A 145 -24.24 -3.10 4.29
N ARG A 146 -24.45 -1.88 3.81
CA ARG A 146 -25.44 -1.53 2.79
C ARG A 146 -24.73 -0.91 1.59
N VAL A 147 -24.85 -1.52 0.41
CA VAL A 147 -24.30 -0.99 -0.83
C VAL A 147 -25.09 0.25 -1.25
N LEU A 148 -24.38 1.33 -1.57
CA LEU A 148 -24.95 2.61 -2.01
C LEU A 148 -24.73 2.88 -3.50
N ASP A 149 -23.80 2.18 -4.15
CA ASP A 149 -23.52 2.30 -5.59
C ASP A 149 -24.79 2.24 -6.45
N GLY A 150 -24.96 3.23 -7.33
CA GLY A 150 -26.08 3.32 -8.26
C GLY A 150 -27.45 3.57 -7.61
N SER A 151 -27.49 3.92 -6.32
CA SER A 151 -28.74 4.33 -5.66
C SER A 151 -29.20 5.71 -6.13
N LYS A 152 -30.44 6.10 -5.84
CA LYS A 152 -30.97 7.43 -6.17
C LYS A 152 -30.15 8.56 -5.50
N GLU A 153 -29.65 8.32 -4.28
CA GLU A 153 -28.81 9.29 -3.56
C GLU A 153 -27.36 9.29 -4.06
N TYR A 154 -26.84 8.13 -4.46
CA TYR A 154 -25.48 7.95 -4.97
C TYR A 154 -25.50 7.29 -6.36
N PRO A 155 -25.81 8.04 -7.44
CA PRO A 155 -25.91 7.47 -8.79
C PRO A 155 -24.59 6.91 -9.32
N LEU A 156 -23.44 7.37 -8.78
CA LEU A 156 -22.13 6.87 -9.16
C LEU A 156 -22.01 5.36 -8.92
N LYS A 157 -21.26 4.70 -9.80
CA LYS A 157 -20.80 3.32 -9.61
C LYS A 157 -19.29 3.35 -9.45
N VAL A 158 -18.78 2.93 -8.29
CA VAL A 158 -17.36 3.13 -7.96
C VAL A 158 -16.45 2.41 -8.94
N MET A 159 -16.82 1.19 -9.36
CA MET A 159 -16.05 0.41 -10.34
C MET A 159 -15.88 1.12 -11.69
N ASP A 160 -16.96 1.74 -12.21
CA ASP A 160 -16.94 2.45 -13.49
C ASP A 160 -16.05 3.69 -13.39
N VAL A 161 -16.19 4.45 -12.31
CA VAL A 161 -15.34 5.62 -12.06
C VAL A 161 -13.86 5.23 -11.94
N VAL A 162 -13.54 4.18 -11.18
CA VAL A 162 -12.16 3.67 -11.04
C VAL A 162 -11.58 3.30 -12.41
N THR A 163 -12.38 2.71 -13.29
CA THR A 163 -11.96 2.37 -14.66
C THR A 163 -11.64 3.63 -15.47
N ILE A 164 -12.53 4.64 -15.45
CA ILE A 164 -12.34 5.92 -16.13
C ILE A 164 -11.07 6.63 -15.66
N VAL A 165 -10.86 6.75 -14.34
CA VAL A 165 -9.69 7.48 -13.80
C VAL A 165 -8.39 6.72 -13.99
N LYS A 166 -8.40 5.38 -14.07
CA LYS A 166 -7.23 4.58 -14.46
C LYS A 166 -6.82 4.88 -15.89
N THR A 167 -7.77 4.90 -16.83
CA THR A 167 -7.50 5.28 -18.23
C THR A 167 -6.94 6.69 -18.32
N ALA A 168 -7.58 7.66 -17.66
CA ALA A 168 -7.10 9.04 -17.62
C ALA A 168 -5.70 9.17 -17.00
N TYR A 169 -5.35 8.29 -16.04
CA TYR A 169 -4.02 8.25 -15.47
C TYR A 169 -2.98 7.69 -16.45
N GLU A 170 -3.26 6.59 -17.14
CA GLU A 170 -2.36 6.04 -18.16
C GLU A 170 -2.11 7.03 -19.31
N GLU A 171 -3.13 7.76 -19.76
CA GLU A 171 -2.97 8.88 -20.71
C GLU A 171 -2.04 9.97 -20.15
N HIS A 172 -2.20 10.32 -18.88
CA HIS A 172 -1.30 11.25 -18.21
C HIS A 172 0.15 10.73 -18.20
N LEU A 173 0.38 9.46 -17.88
CA LEU A 173 1.71 8.83 -17.91
C LEU A 173 2.33 8.91 -19.31
N ASN A 174 1.54 8.60 -20.34
CA ASN A 174 1.99 8.67 -21.73
C ASN A 174 2.37 10.10 -22.13
N SER A 175 1.58 11.10 -21.74
CA SER A 175 1.90 12.51 -22.01
C SER A 175 3.15 13.01 -21.28
N GLN A 176 3.48 12.44 -20.12
CA GLN A 176 4.63 12.83 -19.30
C GLN A 176 5.90 12.03 -19.63
N LYS A 177 5.86 11.06 -20.56
CA LYS A 177 6.96 10.13 -20.84
C LYS A 177 8.31 10.82 -21.08
N ALA A 178 8.33 11.89 -21.88
CA ALA A 178 9.57 12.62 -22.16
C ALA A 178 10.15 13.33 -20.92
N ALA A 179 9.28 13.92 -20.08
CA ALA A 179 9.69 14.56 -18.83
C ALA A 179 10.22 13.55 -17.82
N ILE A 180 9.58 12.38 -17.73
CA ILE A 180 9.99 11.25 -16.88
C ILE A 180 11.39 10.76 -17.27
N GLU A 181 11.64 10.49 -18.56
CA GLU A 181 12.96 10.02 -19.01
C GLU A 181 14.06 11.05 -18.77
N LYS A 182 13.75 12.34 -18.97
CA LYS A 182 14.68 13.44 -18.68
C LYS A 182 15.04 13.46 -17.19
N ALA A 183 14.05 13.38 -16.30
CA ALA A 183 14.26 13.37 -14.86
C ALA A 183 15.01 12.11 -14.39
N LEU A 184 14.73 10.94 -14.96
CA LEU A 184 15.48 9.70 -14.69
C LEU A 184 16.96 9.82 -15.11
N THR A 185 17.22 10.40 -16.28
CA THR A 185 18.59 10.64 -16.76
C THR A 185 19.34 11.59 -15.82
N GLN A 186 18.68 12.66 -15.37
CA GLN A 186 19.24 13.60 -14.40
C GLN A 186 19.53 12.92 -13.05
N ALA A 187 18.60 12.09 -12.56
CA ALA A 187 18.79 11.29 -11.36
C ALA A 187 20.00 10.35 -11.52
N ALA A 188 20.12 9.64 -12.64
CA ALA A 188 21.23 8.74 -12.92
C ALA A 188 22.58 9.47 -12.87
N GLN A 189 22.68 10.62 -13.55
CA GLN A 189 23.90 11.44 -13.59
C GLN A 189 24.31 11.90 -12.18
N LYS A 190 23.34 12.35 -11.38
CA LYS A 190 23.58 12.83 -10.00
C LYS A 190 24.00 11.70 -9.06
N SER A 191 23.39 10.53 -9.17
CA SER A 191 23.53 9.45 -8.19
C SER A 191 24.67 8.49 -8.49
N LEU A 192 24.97 8.23 -9.77
CA LEU A 192 25.92 7.18 -10.16
C LEU A 192 27.36 7.65 -10.35
N LYS A 193 27.61 8.96 -10.47
CA LYS A 193 28.97 9.51 -10.69
C LYS A 193 29.73 8.80 -11.83
N GLY A 194 29.04 8.51 -12.93
CA GLY A 194 29.60 7.82 -14.10
C GLY A 194 29.56 6.29 -14.06
N LYS A 195 29.08 5.66 -12.97
CA LYS A 195 28.83 4.21 -12.97
C LYS A 195 27.70 3.85 -13.94
N LYS A 196 27.79 2.69 -14.57
CA LYS A 196 26.76 2.16 -15.47
C LYS A 196 25.54 1.69 -14.66
N VAL A 197 24.34 1.98 -15.15
CA VAL A 197 23.08 1.42 -14.64
C VAL A 197 23.08 -0.09 -14.87
N THR A 198 22.62 -0.86 -13.89
CA THR A 198 22.55 -2.32 -13.92
C THR A 198 21.17 -2.80 -13.44
N GLY A 199 20.68 -3.88 -14.03
CA GLY A 199 19.39 -4.46 -13.65
C GLY A 199 18.21 -3.83 -14.40
N PRO A 200 17.02 -4.43 -14.28
CA PRO A 200 15.83 -3.93 -14.96
C PRO A 200 15.30 -2.66 -14.29
N ARG A 201 14.66 -1.82 -15.10
CA ARG A 201 13.83 -0.73 -14.61
C ARG A 201 12.64 -1.30 -13.85
N GLU A 202 12.42 -0.82 -12.64
CA GLU A 202 11.29 -1.21 -11.80
C GLU A 202 10.26 -0.07 -11.81
N ARG A 203 8.98 -0.40 -12.08
CA ARG A 203 7.83 0.53 -11.96
C ARG A 203 6.90 -0.01 -10.89
N GLN A 204 6.53 0.87 -9.96
CA GLN A 204 5.54 0.59 -8.93
C GLN A 204 4.44 1.64 -8.99
N ASP A 205 3.21 1.18 -9.24
CA ASP A 205 2.02 2.01 -9.22
C ASP A 205 1.22 1.73 -7.95
N LEU A 206 0.83 2.79 -7.27
CA LEU A 206 0.02 2.74 -6.06
C LEU A 206 -1.25 3.54 -6.29
N MET A 207 -2.40 2.89 -6.11
CA MET A 207 -3.72 3.53 -6.15
C MET A 207 -4.30 3.61 -4.73
N TYR A 208 -4.58 4.82 -4.27
CA TYR A 208 -5.28 5.10 -3.01
C TYR A 208 -6.65 5.68 -3.32
N LEU A 209 -7.70 5.17 -2.68
CA LEU A 209 -9.09 5.46 -2.96
C LEU A 209 -9.83 5.77 -1.67
N THR A 210 -10.55 6.89 -1.58
CA THR A 210 -11.24 7.29 -0.35
C THR A 210 -12.52 8.07 -0.61
N TRP A 211 -13.47 7.96 0.30
CA TRP A 211 -14.68 8.77 0.32
C TRP A 211 -14.53 9.92 1.32
N LEU A 212 -14.85 11.14 0.89
CA LEU A 212 -14.92 12.32 1.75
C LEU A 212 -16.40 12.62 2.04
N PRO A 213 -16.89 12.28 3.25
CA PRO A 213 -18.30 12.41 3.59
C PRO A 213 -18.77 13.87 3.63
N GLU A 214 -17.93 14.80 4.11
CA GLU A 214 -18.32 16.21 4.25
C GLU A 214 -18.58 16.86 2.89
N ALA A 215 -17.75 16.54 1.90
CA ALA A 215 -17.88 17.04 0.53
C ALA A 215 -18.80 16.15 -0.34
N LYS A 216 -19.18 14.96 0.14
CA LYS A 216 -19.80 13.89 -0.67
C LYS A 216 -19.03 13.63 -1.97
N THR A 217 -17.71 13.56 -1.88
CA THR A 217 -16.84 13.32 -3.04
C THR A 217 -15.96 12.10 -2.81
N MET A 218 -15.62 11.41 -3.88
CA MET A 218 -14.57 10.40 -3.89
C MET A 218 -13.24 11.03 -4.33
N ARG A 219 -12.12 10.65 -3.69
CA ARG A 219 -10.78 10.97 -4.17
C ARG A 219 -10.04 9.70 -4.55
N VAL A 220 -9.41 9.73 -5.72
CA VAL A 220 -8.55 8.64 -6.23
C VAL A 220 -7.18 9.20 -6.50
N HIS A 221 -6.17 8.71 -5.78
CA HIS A 221 -4.78 9.11 -5.88
C HIS A 221 -4.00 8.01 -6.57
N PHE A 222 -3.25 8.38 -7.60
CA PHE A 222 -2.26 7.52 -8.22
C PHE A 222 -0.88 8.06 -7.91
N ARG A 223 0.00 7.21 -7.40
CA ARG A 223 1.41 7.50 -7.21
C ARG A 223 2.23 6.45 -7.94
N THR A 224 3.09 6.90 -8.85
CA THR A 224 4.00 6.05 -9.59
C THR A 224 5.44 6.35 -9.18
N THR A 225 6.17 5.28 -8.90
CA THR A 225 7.60 5.30 -8.66
C THR A 225 8.27 4.52 -9.79
N ILE A 226 9.21 5.13 -10.47
CA ILE A 226 10.05 4.47 -11.48
C ILE A 226 11.48 4.54 -10.98
N SER A 227 12.15 3.39 -10.88
CA SER A 227 13.51 3.30 -10.38
C SER A 227 14.40 2.45 -11.24
N ASP A 228 15.63 2.93 -11.39
CA ASP A 228 16.78 2.22 -11.93
C ASP A 228 17.84 2.09 -10.82
N GLY A 229 18.93 1.36 -11.04
CA GLY A 229 20.00 1.33 -10.06
C GLY A 229 21.31 0.81 -10.59
N ALA A 230 22.35 0.93 -9.77
CA ALA A 230 23.63 0.26 -9.97
C ALA A 230 23.84 -0.68 -8.77
N TYR A 231 23.61 -1.96 -9.01
CA TYR A 231 23.52 -3.02 -8.03
C TYR A 231 24.70 -3.98 -8.14
N ALA A 232 25.20 -4.41 -6.99
CA ALA A 232 26.06 -5.57 -6.84
C ALA A 232 25.28 -6.66 -6.11
N LEU A 233 25.29 -7.88 -6.64
CA LEU A 233 24.79 -9.06 -5.93
C LEU A 233 25.90 -9.54 -4.99
N VAL A 234 25.66 -9.40 -3.69
CA VAL A 234 26.54 -9.96 -2.67
C VAL A 234 25.93 -11.29 -2.24
N GLY A 235 26.71 -12.37 -2.34
CA GLY A 235 26.26 -13.69 -1.90
C GLY A 235 25.90 -13.67 -0.42
N GLY A 236 24.60 -13.79 -0.11
CA GLY A 236 24.10 -13.88 1.26
C GLY A 236 24.10 -15.33 1.71
N GLY A 237 25.25 -15.81 2.17
CA GLY A 237 25.37 -17.13 2.79
C GLY A 237 26.60 -17.90 2.34
N ASN A 238 27.34 -18.43 3.31
CA ASN A 238 28.35 -19.45 3.05
C ASN A 238 27.60 -20.75 2.68
N PRO A 239 27.73 -21.28 1.46
CA PRO A 239 27.04 -22.51 1.05
C PRO A 239 27.38 -23.73 1.93
N LEU A 240 28.42 -23.63 2.76
CA LEU A 240 28.85 -24.67 3.70
C LEU A 240 28.13 -24.65 5.06
N ARG A 241 27.30 -23.64 5.35
CA ARG A 241 26.68 -23.48 6.68
C ARG A 241 25.18 -23.76 6.72
N ASP A 242 24.54 -23.94 5.57
CA ASP A 242 23.16 -24.40 5.52
C ASP A 242 23.16 -25.92 5.63
N PRO A 243 22.55 -26.52 6.68
CA PRO A 243 22.42 -27.96 6.77
C PRO A 243 21.73 -28.49 5.51
N PRO A 244 22.10 -29.70 5.03
CA PRO A 244 21.47 -30.29 3.86
C PRO A 244 19.94 -30.25 4.03
N PRO A 245 19.19 -29.87 2.97
CA PRO A 245 17.75 -29.77 3.06
C PRO A 245 17.18 -31.09 3.56
N LEU A 246 16.41 -31.03 4.65
CA LEU A 246 15.71 -32.21 5.16
C LEU A 246 14.88 -32.82 4.03
N PRO A 247 14.83 -34.16 3.92
CA PRO A 247 14.04 -34.83 2.90
C PRO A 247 12.59 -34.32 2.98
N LEU A 248 12.06 -33.86 1.85
CA LEU A 248 10.69 -33.37 1.78
C LEU A 248 9.73 -34.51 2.18
N PRO A 249 8.73 -34.25 3.04
CA PRO A 249 7.73 -35.26 3.36
C PRO A 249 7.03 -35.72 2.07
N PRO A 250 6.67 -37.02 1.96
CA PRO A 250 6.00 -37.55 0.78
C PRO A 250 4.74 -36.74 0.48
N LYS A 251 4.57 -36.33 -0.79
CA LYS A 251 3.39 -35.59 -1.25
C LYS A 251 2.13 -36.39 -0.95
N ARG A 252 1.38 -36.04 0.10
CA ARG A 252 0.03 -36.57 0.32
C ARG A 252 -0.85 -36.10 -0.83
N LYS A 253 -1.32 -37.04 -1.65
CA LYS A 253 -2.35 -36.80 -2.67
C LYS A 253 -3.67 -36.50 -1.93
N ILE A 254 -3.92 -35.24 -1.61
CA ILE A 254 -5.23 -34.81 -1.11
C ILE A 254 -6.13 -34.73 -2.33
N ALA A 255 -7.08 -35.65 -2.44
CA ALA A 255 -8.10 -35.60 -3.48
C ALA A 255 -8.91 -34.30 -3.31
N PRO A 256 -9.13 -33.53 -4.39
CA PRO A 256 -9.93 -32.31 -4.29
C PRO A 256 -11.35 -32.66 -3.83
N PRO A 257 -11.95 -31.88 -2.92
CA PRO A 257 -13.32 -32.11 -2.46
C PRO A 257 -14.29 -32.02 -3.65
N LYS A 258 -15.12 -33.05 -3.82
CA LYS A 258 -16.17 -33.08 -4.86
C LYS A 258 -17.14 -31.90 -4.65
N GLY A 259 -17.29 -31.04 -5.65
CA GLY A 259 -18.31 -29.97 -5.70
C GLY A 259 -17.85 -28.54 -5.38
N ALA A 260 -16.55 -28.31 -5.12
CA ALA A 260 -16.05 -26.95 -4.94
C ALA A 260 -15.92 -26.23 -6.30
N VAL A 261 -16.67 -25.14 -6.49
CA VAL A 261 -16.46 -24.19 -7.59
C VAL A 261 -15.05 -23.59 -7.45
N SER A 262 -14.20 -23.88 -8.43
CA SER A 262 -12.82 -23.39 -8.46
C SER A 262 -12.83 -21.88 -8.71
N PHE A 263 -12.76 -21.08 -7.64
CA PHE A 263 -12.18 -19.75 -7.76
C PHE A 263 -10.68 -19.97 -7.97
N MET A 264 -10.27 -20.14 -9.22
CA MET A 264 -8.85 -20.17 -9.56
C MET A 264 -8.24 -18.88 -9.04
N ALA A 265 -7.49 -18.97 -7.94
CA ALA A 265 -6.57 -17.91 -7.58
C ALA A 265 -5.68 -17.66 -8.82
N PRO A 266 -5.45 -16.40 -9.20
CA PRO A 266 -4.57 -16.07 -10.32
C PRO A 266 -3.27 -16.89 -10.25
N GLU A 267 -2.79 -17.37 -11.39
CA GLU A 267 -1.64 -18.29 -11.50
C GLU A 267 -0.36 -17.75 -10.81
N GLU A 268 -0.33 -16.45 -10.53
CA GLU A 268 0.70 -15.74 -9.76
C GLU A 268 0.88 -16.23 -8.31
N PHE A 269 -0.07 -17.00 -7.73
CA PHE A 269 0.00 -17.44 -6.33
C PHE A 269 0.61 -18.85 -6.12
N VAL A 270 1.12 -19.52 -7.15
CA VAL A 270 1.85 -20.79 -6.98
C VAL A 270 3.14 -20.54 -6.20
N ARG A 271 3.27 -21.15 -5.01
CA ARG A 271 4.48 -21.06 -4.16
C ARG A 271 5.68 -21.65 -4.90
N ARG A 272 6.46 -20.80 -5.58
CA ARG A 272 7.75 -21.19 -6.16
C ARG A 272 8.71 -21.54 -5.02
N ALA A 273 9.42 -22.65 -5.15
CA ALA A 273 10.49 -23.00 -4.22
C ALA A 273 11.47 -21.81 -4.14
N PRO A 274 11.93 -21.41 -2.93
CA PRO A 274 12.85 -20.29 -2.80
C PRO A 274 14.10 -20.60 -3.64
N PRO A 275 14.59 -19.62 -4.44
CA PRO A 275 15.80 -19.82 -5.24
C PRO A 275 16.95 -20.24 -4.33
N LYS A 276 17.72 -21.26 -4.75
CA LYS A 276 18.92 -21.71 -4.03
C LYS A 276 19.96 -20.58 -4.02
N GLY A 277 20.36 -20.14 -2.82
CA GLY A 277 21.27 -19.02 -2.61
C GLY A 277 20.54 -17.68 -2.55
N PHE A 278 20.53 -17.03 -1.38
CA PHE A 278 19.94 -15.70 -1.23
C PHE A 278 20.97 -14.64 -1.61
N ALA A 279 20.92 -14.13 -2.84
CA ALA A 279 21.75 -12.98 -3.22
C ALA A 279 21.12 -11.69 -2.67
N ILE A 280 21.88 -10.91 -1.91
CA ILE A 280 21.45 -9.62 -1.40
C ILE A 280 21.84 -8.56 -2.43
N LYS A 281 20.84 -7.87 -2.99
CA LYS A 281 21.08 -6.66 -3.80
C LYS A 281 21.61 -5.55 -2.89
N THR A 282 22.82 -5.09 -3.18
CA THR A 282 23.43 -3.90 -2.57
C THR A 282 23.75 -2.88 -3.66
N GLY A 283 23.88 -1.59 -3.33
CA GLY A 283 24.22 -0.57 -4.31
C GLY A 283 23.37 0.69 -4.20
N THR A 284 23.22 1.41 -5.31
CA THR A 284 22.49 2.69 -5.35
C THR A 284 21.27 2.56 -6.24
N THR A 285 20.08 2.74 -5.65
CA THR A 285 18.83 2.93 -6.39
C THR A 285 18.62 4.42 -6.59
N PHE A 286 18.17 4.82 -7.77
CA PHE A 286 17.73 6.18 -8.06
C PHE A 286 16.48 6.12 -8.92
N GLY A 287 15.71 7.18 -8.96
CA GLY A 287 14.45 7.14 -9.68
C GLY A 287 13.70 8.45 -9.63
N VAL A 288 12.46 8.38 -10.07
CA VAL A 288 11.49 9.46 -9.97
C VAL A 288 10.22 9.00 -9.30
N GLU A 289 9.59 9.90 -8.56
CA GLU A 289 8.27 9.70 -7.98
C GLU A 289 7.35 10.86 -8.36
N PHE A 290 6.16 10.53 -8.81
CA PHE A 290 5.14 11.49 -9.24
C PHE A 290 3.75 10.88 -9.12
N GLY A 291 2.71 11.66 -9.38
CA GLY A 291 1.36 11.19 -9.19
C GLY A 291 0.30 12.18 -9.63
N LYS A 292 -0.95 11.72 -9.60
CA LYS A 292 -2.12 12.53 -9.90
C LYS A 292 -3.30 12.03 -9.10
N ALA A 293 -4.04 12.95 -8.49
CA ALA A 293 -5.29 12.64 -7.82
C ALA A 293 -6.46 13.25 -8.59
N TYR A 294 -7.59 12.55 -8.52
CA TYR A 294 -8.86 12.93 -9.12
C TYR A 294 -9.89 13.11 -8.00
N VAL A 295 -10.69 14.17 -8.06
CA VAL A 295 -11.82 14.41 -7.17
C VAL A 295 -13.09 14.21 -7.98
N ILE A 296 -13.95 13.31 -7.51
CA ILE A 296 -15.16 12.87 -8.21
C ILE A 296 -16.38 13.19 -7.35
N ASN A 297 -17.41 13.77 -7.97
CA ASN A 297 -18.66 14.08 -7.28
C ASN A 297 -19.59 12.83 -7.16
N VAL A 298 -20.73 13.00 -6.50
CA VAL A 298 -21.75 11.94 -6.34
C VAL A 298 -22.32 11.37 -7.66
N LYS A 299 -22.15 12.08 -8.77
CA LYS A 299 -22.63 11.66 -10.10
C LYS A 299 -21.59 10.83 -10.86
N GLY A 300 -20.36 10.73 -10.34
CA GLY A 300 -19.26 10.06 -11.02
C GLY A 300 -18.45 10.96 -11.95
N GLU A 301 -18.63 12.28 -11.90
CA GLU A 301 -17.91 13.24 -12.75
C GLU A 301 -16.63 13.73 -12.05
N VAL A 302 -15.53 13.82 -12.81
CA VAL A 302 -14.28 14.41 -12.32
C VAL A 302 -14.42 15.92 -12.23
N ILE A 303 -14.45 16.47 -11.01
CA ILE A 303 -14.63 17.89 -10.73
C ILE A 303 -13.31 18.61 -10.38
N GLY A 304 -12.23 17.86 -10.20
CA GLY A 304 -10.93 18.44 -9.88
C GLY A 304 -9.79 17.43 -10.01
N THR A 305 -8.58 17.96 -10.18
CA THR A 305 -7.36 17.16 -10.20
C THR A 305 -6.27 17.83 -9.38
N GLU A 306 -5.43 17.03 -8.74
CA GLU A 306 -4.23 17.47 -8.04
C GLU A 306 -3.04 16.73 -8.63
N VAL A 307 -1.94 17.43 -8.94
CA VAL A 307 -0.75 16.82 -9.54
C VAL A 307 0.36 16.76 -8.51
N LEU A 308 0.93 15.58 -8.30
CA LEU A 308 2.15 15.40 -7.54
C LEU A 308 3.33 15.49 -8.53
N PRO A 309 4.14 16.57 -8.50
CA PRO A 309 5.16 16.82 -9.50
C PRO A 309 6.26 15.74 -9.51
N ILE A 310 6.94 15.62 -10.64
CA ILE A 310 8.08 14.71 -10.82
C ILE A 310 9.23 15.15 -9.92
N GLU A 311 9.64 14.26 -9.03
CA GLU A 311 10.79 14.48 -8.15
C GLU A 311 11.74 13.30 -8.20
N THR A 312 13.02 13.59 -8.31
CA THR A 312 14.07 12.58 -8.33
C THR A 312 14.41 12.14 -6.91
N PHE A 313 14.67 10.86 -6.70
CA PHE A 313 15.19 10.34 -5.44
C PHE A 313 16.44 9.49 -5.63
N THR A 314 17.14 9.24 -4.52
CA THR A 314 18.29 8.33 -4.46
C THR A 314 18.27 7.61 -3.13
N ARG A 315 18.52 6.30 -3.15
CA ARG A 315 18.55 5.44 -1.97
C ARG A 315 19.75 4.52 -2.05
N GLN A 316 20.56 4.51 -0.99
CA GLN A 316 21.62 3.52 -0.83
C GLN A 316 21.04 2.23 -0.23
N LEU A 317 21.21 1.12 -0.93
CA LEU A 317 20.94 -0.23 -0.44
C LEU A 317 22.20 -0.76 0.24
N ASN A 318 22.22 -0.69 1.56
CA ASN A 318 23.29 -1.27 2.37
C ASN A 318 23.02 -2.75 2.62
N ALA A 319 24.08 -3.56 2.63
CA ALA A 319 23.99 -4.91 3.17
C ALA A 319 23.52 -4.83 4.63
N ARG A 320 22.57 -5.68 5.04
CA ARG A 320 22.16 -5.73 6.45
C ARG A 320 23.40 -6.05 7.31
N PRO A 321 23.70 -5.25 8.35
CA PRO A 321 24.75 -5.56 9.30
C PRO A 321 24.53 -6.97 9.88
N GLY A 322 25.52 -7.86 9.78
CA GLY A 322 25.43 -9.25 10.26
C GLY A 322 25.48 -10.34 9.19
N PHE A 323 25.44 -10.00 7.90
CA PHE A 323 25.71 -10.94 6.80
C PHE A 323 27.18 -10.93 6.32
N GLY A 324 28.04 -10.08 6.91
CA GLY A 324 29.47 -10.29 6.82
C GLY A 324 29.82 -11.55 7.60
N GLY A 325 30.62 -12.44 7.03
CA GLY A 325 31.03 -13.70 7.67
C GLY A 325 31.56 -13.51 9.10
N PRO A 326 31.74 -14.59 9.86
CA PRO A 326 32.20 -14.53 11.25
C PRO A 326 33.37 -13.55 11.33
N ARG A 327 33.20 -12.46 12.10
CA ARG A 327 34.34 -11.62 12.45
C ARG A 327 35.36 -12.57 13.07
N PRO A 328 36.65 -12.51 12.68
CA PRO A 328 37.66 -13.32 13.32
C PRO A 328 37.49 -13.13 14.83
N PHE A 329 37.27 -14.23 15.55
CA PHE A 329 37.29 -14.18 17.00
C PHE A 329 38.61 -13.52 17.39
N PRO A 330 38.61 -12.48 18.23
CA PRO A 330 39.86 -11.95 18.73
C PRO A 330 40.60 -13.12 19.36
N LEU A 331 41.77 -13.44 18.81
CA LEU A 331 42.64 -14.46 19.39
C LEU A 331 42.93 -14.04 20.83
N PRO A 332 43.03 -14.99 21.77
CA PRO A 332 43.47 -14.69 23.13
C PRO A 332 44.75 -13.86 23.07
N VAL A 333 44.75 -12.70 23.75
CA VAL A 333 45.96 -11.90 23.88
C VAL A 333 46.99 -12.78 24.59
N PRO A 334 48.19 -13.01 24.02
CA PRO A 334 49.20 -13.82 24.69
C PRO A 334 49.52 -13.21 26.05
N PRO A 335 49.71 -14.05 27.09
CA PRO A 335 50.03 -13.56 28.43
C PRO A 335 51.32 -12.73 28.37
N VAL A 336 51.28 -11.55 28.98
CA VAL A 336 52.47 -10.71 29.18
C VAL A 336 53.46 -11.51 30.01
N LYS A 337 54.63 -11.81 29.44
CA LYS A 337 55.73 -12.44 30.20
C LYS A 337 56.10 -11.49 31.34
N LYS A 338 56.00 -11.96 32.57
CA LYS A 338 56.51 -11.27 33.77
C LYS A 338 58.02 -11.41 33.85
#